data_AF-A0A382FA45-F1
#
_entry.id   AF-A0A382FA45-F1
#
_cell.length_a   1.000
_cell.length_b   1.000
_cell.length_c   1.000
_cell.angle_alpha   90.00
_cell.angle_beta   90.00
_cell.angle_gamma   90.00
#
_symmetry.space_group_name_H-M   'P 1'
#
loop_
_entity.id
_entity.type
_entity.pdbx_description
1 polymer ?
#
loop_
_entity_poly.entity_id
_entity_poly.type
_entity_poly.pdbx_seq_one_letter_code
_entity_poly.pdbx_strand_id
1 'polypeptide(L)' 'MLFRHILPILFSLSLMLGNSIIDRYTDASLSIISKALSDSTAYNRLSYLCDTFGPRLSGSKNLENAINWILKEMKKDGLV' A
#
# COMPACT_ATOMS: atom_id res chain seq x y z
N MET A 1 2.88 50.21 -11.12
CA MET A 1 4.04 50.01 -10.23
C MET A 1 3.77 48.99 -9.11
N LEU A 2 2.55 48.94 -8.55
CA LEU A 2 2.15 48.02 -7.47
C LEU A 2 2.26 46.51 -7.82
N PHE A 3 1.87 46.11 -9.04
CA PHE A 3 1.76 44.70 -9.43
C PHE A 3 3.10 43.94 -9.49
N ARG A 4 4.22 44.66 -9.71
CA ARG A 4 5.58 44.09 -9.76
C ARG A 4 6.01 43.49 -8.42
N HIS A 5 5.50 44.05 -7.32
CA HIS A 5 5.85 43.62 -5.97
C HIS A 5 4.84 42.60 -5.40
N ILE A 6 3.61 42.60 -5.88
CA ILE A 6 2.55 41.68 -5.42
C ILE A 6 2.80 40.25 -5.91
N LEU A 7 3.21 40.07 -7.17
CA LEU A 7 3.42 38.76 -7.77
C LEU A 7 4.47 37.88 -7.04
N PRO A 8 5.67 38.38 -6.68
CA PRO A 8 6.64 37.59 -5.92
C PRO A 8 6.19 37.31 -4.48
N ILE A 9 5.41 38.20 -3.86
CA ILE A 9 4.84 37.98 -2.52
C ILE A 9 3.78 36.86 -2.56
N LEU A 10 2.94 36.84 -3.59
CA LEU A 10 1.96 35.76 -3.77
C LEU A 10 2.66 34.40 -4.00
N PHE A 11 3.77 34.41 -4.72
CA PHE A 11 4.56 33.21 -5.00
C PHE A 11 5.32 32.70 -3.78
N SER A 12 5.90 33.59 -2.96
CA SER A 12 6.54 33.18 -1.71
C SER A 12 5.52 32.69 -0.69
N LEU A 13 4.33 33.29 -0.65
CA LEU A 13 3.23 32.82 0.19
C LEU A 13 2.76 31.42 -0.23
N SER A 14 2.62 31.13 -1.53
CA SER A 14 2.23 29.79 -1.99
C SER A 14 3.24 28.70 -1.61
N LEU A 15 4.54 29.02 -1.62
CA LEU A 15 5.60 28.13 -1.16
C LEU A 15 5.53 27.85 0.35
N MET A 16 5.09 28.81 1.15
CA MET A 16 4.97 28.65 2.62
C MET A 16 3.71 27.88 3.05
N LEU A 17 2.64 27.88 2.24
CA LEU A 17 1.39 27.14 2.53
C LEU A 17 1.39 25.69 2.02
N GLY A 18 2.45 25.26 1.34
CA GLY A 18 2.54 23.88 0.85
C GLY A 18 2.89 22.90 1.96
N ASN A 19 1.97 22.01 2.31
CA ASN A 19 2.28 20.89 3.22
C ASN A 19 3.36 19.99 2.61
N SER A 20 4.24 19.43 3.44
CA SER A 20 5.19 18.43 2.96
C SER A 20 4.46 17.13 2.60
N ILE A 21 5.11 16.26 1.82
CA ILE A 21 4.59 14.91 1.57
C ILE A 21 4.42 14.15 2.90
N ILE A 22 5.32 14.36 3.84
CA ILE A 22 5.30 13.71 5.15
C ILE A 22 4.02 14.11 5.89
N ASP A 23 3.75 15.41 6.03
CA ASP A 23 2.56 15.91 6.74
C ASP A 23 1.25 15.40 6.13
N ARG A 24 1.21 15.25 4.81
CA ARG A 24 0.01 14.74 4.11
C ARG A 24 -0.28 13.27 4.37
N TYR A 25 0.74 12.44 4.64
CA TYR A 25 0.59 10.99 4.66
C TYR A 25 0.94 10.32 5.99
N THR A 26 1.52 11.02 6.95
CA THR A 26 1.92 10.44 8.26
C THR A 26 0.78 9.67 8.93
N ASP A 27 -0.39 10.30 9.11
CA ASP A 27 -1.50 9.66 9.84
C ASP A 27 -2.04 8.42 9.14
N ALA A 28 -2.25 8.51 7.81
CA ALA A 28 -2.69 7.39 7.00
C ALA A 28 -1.67 6.24 7.03
N SER A 29 -0.38 6.56 6.93
CA SER A 29 0.70 5.59 6.93
C SER A 29 0.80 4.87 8.28
N LEU A 30 0.76 5.61 9.39
CA LEU A 30 0.79 5.05 10.74
C LEU A 30 -0.44 4.16 11.00
N SER A 31 -1.62 4.57 10.53
CA SER A 31 -2.85 3.77 10.63
C SER A 31 -2.72 2.43 9.87
N ILE A 32 -2.20 2.45 8.64
CA ILE A 32 -1.96 1.24 7.85
C ILE A 32 -0.95 0.33 8.55
N ILE A 33 0.18 0.88 9.00
CA ILE A 33 1.23 0.13 9.70
C ILE A 33 0.67 -0.51 10.98
N SER A 34 -0.04 0.27 11.80
CA SER A 34 -0.63 -0.23 13.05
C SER A 34 -1.60 -1.38 12.81
N LYS A 35 -2.50 -1.25 11.82
CA LYS A 35 -3.44 -2.32 11.46
C LYS A 35 -2.74 -3.56 10.93
N ALA A 36 -1.76 -3.39 10.03
CA ALA A 36 -1.00 -4.49 9.45
C ALA A 36 -0.21 -5.28 10.51
N LEU A 37 0.25 -4.63 11.57
CA LEU A 37 0.98 -5.27 12.68
C LEU A 37 0.05 -5.87 13.76
N SER A 38 -1.21 -5.46 13.81
CA SER A 38 -2.17 -5.92 14.83
C SER A 38 -2.83 -7.27 14.52
N ASP A 39 -2.61 -7.81 13.31
CA ASP A 39 -3.27 -9.03 12.83
C ASP A 39 -2.25 -10.05 12.27
N SER A 40 -2.63 -11.32 12.28
CA SER A 40 -1.78 -12.44 11.85
C SER A 40 -2.15 -13.00 10.47
N THR A 41 -3.11 -12.41 9.74
CA THR A 41 -3.59 -12.94 8.44
C THR A 41 -2.46 -13.18 7.45
N ALA A 42 -1.49 -12.26 7.35
CA ALA A 42 -0.36 -12.39 6.43
C ALA A 42 0.50 -13.64 6.74
N TYR A 43 0.84 -13.85 8.01
CA TYR A 43 1.62 -15.01 8.44
C TYR A 43 0.85 -16.32 8.27
N ASN A 44 -0.44 -16.33 8.62
CA ASN A 44 -1.29 -17.51 8.45
C ASN A 44 -1.43 -17.91 6.98
N ARG A 45 -1.60 -16.94 6.09
CA ARG A 45 -1.66 -17.19 4.64
C ARG A 45 -0.32 -17.66 4.07
N LEU A 46 0.79 -17.13 4.57
CA LEU A 46 2.12 -17.58 4.17
C LEU A 46 2.37 -19.04 4.60
N SER A 47 2.04 -19.40 5.84
CA SER A 47 2.12 -20.80 6.31
C SER A 47 1.25 -21.71 5.44
N TYR A 48 -0.03 -21.36 5.22
CA TYR A 48 -0.91 -22.13 4.35
C TYR A 48 -0.31 -22.32 2.94
N LEU A 49 0.24 -21.26 2.36
CA LEU A 49 0.87 -21.30 1.03
C LEU A 49 2.06 -22.29 1.01
N CYS A 50 2.91 -22.25 2.02
CA CYS A 50 4.08 -23.13 2.15
C CYS A 50 3.68 -24.58 2.42
N ASP A 51 2.81 -24.81 3.40
CA ASP A 51 2.48 -26.14 3.90
C ASP A 51 1.54 -26.90 2.94
N THR A 52 0.69 -26.18 2.19
CA THR A 52 -0.27 -26.80 1.26
C THR A 52 0.30 -27.03 -0.13
N PHE A 53 1.04 -26.05 -0.69
CA PHE A 53 1.49 -26.10 -2.08
C PHE A 53 2.97 -26.45 -2.25
N GLY A 54 3.80 -26.24 -1.22
CA GLY A 54 5.24 -26.55 -1.29
C GLY A 54 5.95 -25.79 -2.43
N PRO A 55 6.93 -26.40 -3.13
CA PRO A 55 7.65 -25.76 -4.24
C PRO A 55 6.71 -25.36 -5.39
N ARG A 56 6.81 -24.09 -5.83
CA ARG A 56 5.96 -23.46 -6.87
C ARG A 56 6.80 -22.97 -8.04
N LEU A 57 7.60 -23.86 -8.63
CA LEU A 57 8.38 -23.54 -9.82
C LEU A 57 7.46 -23.14 -10.98
N SER A 58 7.94 -22.25 -11.85
CA SER A 58 7.20 -21.78 -13.04
C SER A 58 6.72 -22.95 -13.90
N GLY A 59 5.44 -22.91 -14.31
CA GLY A 59 4.79 -23.97 -15.11
C GLY A 59 4.44 -25.25 -14.35
N SER A 60 4.71 -25.33 -13.05
CA SER A 60 4.32 -26.49 -12.23
C SER A 60 2.84 -26.46 -11.86
N LYS A 61 2.26 -27.64 -11.63
CA LYS A 61 0.89 -27.77 -11.13
C LYS A 61 0.69 -27.10 -9.76
N ASN A 62 1.72 -27.11 -8.91
CA ASN A 62 1.65 -26.49 -7.59
C ASN A 62 1.59 -24.96 -7.67
N LEU A 63 2.28 -24.35 -8.65
CA LEU A 63 2.13 -22.93 -8.93
C LEU A 63 0.69 -22.60 -9.34
N GLU A 64 0.13 -23.33 -10.31
CA GLU A 64 -1.25 -23.09 -10.78
C GLU A 64 -2.29 -23.26 -9.66
N ASN A 65 -2.11 -24.28 -8.80
CA ASN A 65 -2.99 -24.49 -7.64
C ASN A 65 -2.89 -23.33 -6.63
N ALA A 66 -1.68 -22.84 -6.37
CA ALA A 66 -1.46 -21.70 -5.48
C ALA A 66 -2.08 -20.42 -6.03
N ILE A 67 -1.92 -20.13 -7.34
CA ILE A 67 -2.54 -18.98 -8.00
C ILE A 67 -4.06 -19.05 -7.89
N ASN A 68 -4.66 -20.21 -8.18
CA ASN A 68 -6.10 -20.41 -8.04
C ASN A 68 -6.61 -20.16 -6.62
N TRP A 69 -5.82 -20.54 -5.61
CA TRP A 69 -6.15 -20.25 -4.22
C TRP A 69 -6.00 -18.75 -3.89
N ILE A 70 -4.91 -18.10 -4.30
CA ILE A 70 -4.69 -16.66 -4.10
C ILE A 70 -5.85 -15.86 -4.70
N LEU A 71 -6.26 -16.18 -5.93
CA LEU A 71 -7.40 -15.50 -6.58
C LEU A 71 -8.70 -15.66 -5.79
N LYS A 72 -8.92 -16.82 -5.16
CA LYS A 72 -10.10 -17.02 -4.29
C LYS A 72 -10.00 -16.19 -3.01
N GLU A 73 -8.84 -16.14 -2.38
CA GLU A 73 -8.64 -15.34 -1.16
C GLU A 73 -8.74 -13.84 -1.44
N MET A 74 -8.17 -13.36 -2.54
CA MET A 74 -8.33 -11.96 -2.98
C MET A 74 -9.80 -11.60 -3.16
N LYS A 75 -10.59 -12.45 -3.82
CA LYS A 75 -12.04 -12.24 -3.97
C LYS A 75 -12.77 -12.22 -2.63
N LYS A 76 -12.40 -13.09 -1.68
CA LYS A 76 -12.98 -13.09 -0.33
C LYS A 76 -12.68 -11.80 0.43
N ASP A 77 -11.52 -11.20 0.18
CA ASP A 77 -11.12 -9.91 0.75
C ASP A 77 -11.78 -8.71 0.06
N GLY A 78 -12.60 -8.94 -0.99
CA GLY A 78 -13.20 -7.88 -1.79
C GLY A 78 -12.25 -7.26 -2.82
N LEU A 79 -11.15 -7.94 -3.14
CA LEU A 79 -10.20 -7.57 -4.20
C LEU A 79 -10.55 -8.31 -5.51
N VAL A 80 -10.13 -7.76 -6.66
CA VAL A 80 -10.46 -8.27 -8.00
C VAL A 80 -9.63 -9.50 -8.37
#